data_AF-A0A7Y0AII5-F1
#
_entry.id   AF-A0A7Y0AII5-F1
#
_cell.length_a   1.000
_cell.length_b   1.000
_cell.length_c   1.000
_cell.angle_alpha   90.00
_cell.angle_beta   90.00
_cell.angle_gamma   90.00
#
_symmetry.space_group_name_H-M   'P 1'
#
loop_
_entity.id
_entity.type
_entity.pdbx_description
1 polymer ?
#
loop_
_entity_poly.entity_id
_entity_poly.type
_entity_poly.pdbx_seq_one_letter_code
_entity_poly.pdbx_strand_id
1 'polypeptide(L)'
;MQAVDAKRVHLYWHIGRMIVEEEQQGANRAAYGTFLMQGLADTLQPQFGSGFSRRQLYWYVQFYRTFPIVSAMRTQFSWTHYKTLISLDNKDKCAFYLAEATTEGSLL
;
A
#
# COMPACT_ATOMS: atom_id res chain seq x y z
N MET A 1 -18.97 -12.51 5.51
CA MET A 1 -17.48 -12.47 5.62
C MET A 1 -16.83 -11.36 4.79
N GLN A 2 -17.33 -10.97 3.61
CA GLN A 2 -16.70 -9.96 2.74
C GLN A 2 -16.52 -8.54 3.35
N ALA A 3 -17.42 -8.09 4.23
CA ALA A 3 -17.35 -6.73 4.78
C ALA A 3 -16.14 -6.47 5.69
N VAL A 4 -15.62 -7.50 6.38
CA VAL A 4 -14.42 -7.38 7.23
C VAL A 4 -13.15 -7.30 6.38
N ASP A 5 -13.12 -8.04 5.27
CA ASP A 5 -11.99 -8.04 4.33
C ASP A 5 -11.85 -6.68 3.64
N ALA A 6 -12.96 -6.07 3.23
CA ALA A 6 -12.94 -4.73 2.62
C ALA A 6 -12.36 -3.68 3.57
N LYS A 7 -12.78 -3.64 4.84
CA LYS A 7 -12.25 -2.68 5.84
C LYS A 7 -10.75 -2.85 6.05
N ARG A 8 -10.25 -4.08 6.10
CA ARG A 8 -8.81 -4.35 6.24
C ARG A 8 -8.02 -3.91 5.02
N VAL A 9 -8.53 -4.19 3.81
CA VAL A 9 -7.92 -3.74 2.56
C VAL A 9 -7.80 -2.22 2.54
N HIS A 10 -8.86 -1.48 2.87
CA HIS A 10 -8.80 -0.03 2.96
C HIS A 10 -7.81 0.45 4.03
N LEU A 11 -7.80 -0.15 5.21
CA LEU A 11 -6.86 0.20 6.28
C LEU A 11 -5.40 0.04 5.82
N TYR A 12 -5.07 -1.12 5.23
CA TYR A 12 -3.72 -1.42 4.74
C TYR A 12 -3.30 -0.47 3.62
N TRP A 13 -4.22 -0.13 2.72
CA TRP A 13 -3.97 0.88 1.70
C TRP A 13 -3.62 2.26 2.30
N HIS A 14 -4.41 2.72 3.28
CA HIS A 14 -4.17 4.01 3.94
C HIS A 14 -2.86 4.04 4.72
N ILE A 15 -2.51 2.95 5.41
CA ILE A 15 -1.21 2.84 6.10
C ILE A 15 -0.07 2.95 5.08
N GLY A 16 -0.17 2.23 3.96
CA GLY A 16 0.82 2.32 2.88
C GLY A 16 0.97 3.74 2.34
N ARG A 17 -0.14 4.44 2.11
CA ARG A 17 -0.16 5.84 1.68
C ARG A 17 0.54 6.75 2.68
N MET A 18 0.14 6.70 3.95
CA MET A 18 0.72 7.55 5.00
C MET A 18 2.24 7.37 5.11
N ILE A 19 2.71 6.12 5.07
CA ILE A 19 4.15 5.85 5.15
C ILE A 19 4.89 6.42 3.93
N VAL A 20 4.33 6.27 2.72
CA VAL A 20 4.96 6.82 1.51
C VAL A 20 4.98 8.36 1.51
N GLU A 21 3.90 9.00 1.96
CA GLU A 21 3.83 10.45 2.09
C GLU A 21 4.84 10.98 3.13
N GLU A 22 5.00 10.28 4.26
CA GLU A 22 6.00 10.62 5.29
C GLU A 22 7.44 10.42 4.77
N GLU A 23 7.71 9.31 4.07
CA GLU A 23 9.02 9.04 3.45
C GLU A 23 9.43 10.13 2.44
N GLN A 24 8.47 10.73 1.72
CA GLN A 24 8.73 11.78 0.74
C GLN A 24 9.16 13.12 1.38
N GLN A 25 8.77 13.37 2.63
CA GLN A 25 9.14 14.57 3.38
C GLN A 25 10.54 14.46 4.02
N GLY A 26 11.10 13.24 4.11
CA GLY A 26 12.41 12.99 4.70
C GLY A 26 13.59 13.33 3.77
N ALA A 27 14.54 14.10 4.28
CA ALA A 27 15.74 14.52 3.53
C ALA A 27 16.71 13.37 3.16
N ASN A 28 16.65 12.22 3.86
CA ASN A 28 17.55 11.08 3.64
C ASN A 28 16.78 9.74 3.55
N ARG A 29 16.21 9.49 2.36
CA ARG A 29 15.13 8.50 2.10
C ARG A 29 15.42 7.07 2.57
N ALA A 30 16.64 6.56 2.38
CA ALA A 30 16.95 5.15 2.63
C ALA A 30 17.10 4.82 4.13
N ALA A 31 17.86 5.65 4.85
CA ALA A 31 18.03 5.48 6.29
C ALA A 31 16.72 5.82 7.03
N TYR A 32 16.09 6.94 6.66
CA TYR A 32 14.85 7.41 7.29
C TYR A 32 13.69 6.41 7.16
N GLY A 33 13.47 5.83 5.97
CA GLY A 33 12.45 4.80 5.78
C GLY A 33 12.69 3.54 6.62
N THR A 34 13.95 3.14 6.80
CA THR A 34 14.29 1.98 7.65
C THR A 34 13.97 2.23 9.13
N PHE A 35 14.31 3.41 9.64
CA PHE A 35 13.99 3.79 11.03
C PHE A 35 12.50 3.97 11.26
N LEU A 36 11.79 4.60 10.31
CA LEU A 36 10.33 4.79 10.36
C LEU A 36 9.61 3.44 10.45
N MET A 37 9.96 2.49 9.58
CA MET A 37 9.37 1.16 9.57
C MET A 37 9.63 0.39 10.87
N GLN A 38 10.84 0.52 11.41
CA GLN A 38 11.20 -0.13 12.67
C GLN A 38 10.40 0.47 13.83
N GLY A 39 10.36 1.79 13.97
CA GLY A 39 9.61 2.47 15.03
C GLY A 39 8.10 2.22 14.97
N LEU A 40 7.52 2.19 13.77
CA LEU A 40 6.11 1.83 13.58
C LEU A 40 5.84 0.38 14.00
N ALA A 41 6.69 -0.56 13.63
CA ALA A 41 6.52 -1.96 14.02
C ALA A 41 6.67 -2.13 15.54
N ASP A 42 7.67 -1.51 16.16
CA ASP A 42 7.93 -1.58 17.60
C ASP A 42 6.78 -1.00 18.41
N THR A 43 6.09 0.01 17.87
CA THR A 43 4.93 0.64 18.52
C THR A 43 3.65 -0.15 18.32
N LEU A 44 3.36 -0.57 17.08
CA LEU A 44 2.06 -1.09 16.69
C LEU A 44 1.94 -2.61 16.85
N GLN A 45 3.02 -3.36 16.62
CA GLN A 45 2.99 -4.82 16.69
C GLN A 45 2.64 -5.34 18.10
N PRO A 46 3.13 -4.77 19.21
CA PRO A 46 2.73 -5.21 20.55
C PRO A 46 1.24 -4.95 20.85
N GLN A 47 0.67 -3.89 20.27
CA GLN A 47 -0.72 -3.47 20.52
C GLN A 47 -1.73 -4.22 19.65
N PHE A 48 -1.38 -4.44 18.38
CA PHE A 48 -2.31 -4.92 17.34
C PHE A 48 -1.89 -6.26 16.72
N GLY A 49 -0.76 -6.82 17.14
CA GLY A 49 -0.27 -8.13 16.74
C GLY A 49 0.51 -8.15 15.43
N SER A 50 0.75 -9.36 14.93
CA SER A 50 1.67 -9.65 13.82
C SER A 50 1.30 -8.97 12.48
N GLY A 51 0.05 -8.51 12.34
CA GLY A 51 -0.42 -7.69 11.23
C GLY A 51 0.30 -6.34 11.10
N PHE A 52 1.00 -5.90 12.13
CA PHE A 52 1.78 -4.65 12.14
C PHE A 52 3.28 -4.90 12.28
N SER A 53 3.74 -6.11 11.97
CA SER A 53 5.17 -6.37 11.86
C SER A 53 5.81 -5.59 10.72
N ARG A 54 7.12 -5.33 10.82
CA ARG A 54 7.90 -4.61 9.80
C ARG A 54 7.65 -5.14 8.40
N ARG A 55 7.59 -6.47 8.24
CA ARG A 55 7.29 -7.14 6.97
C ARG A 55 5.90 -6.76 6.43
N GLN A 56 4.88 -6.70 7.28
CA GLN A 56 3.52 -6.32 6.84
C GLN A 56 3.45 -4.84 6.45
N LEU A 57 4.13 -3.96 7.19
CA LEU A 57 4.20 -2.53 6.83
C LEU A 57 4.82 -2.33 5.44
N TYR A 58 5.87 -3.10 5.10
CA TYR A 58 6.40 -3.11 3.73
C TYR A 58 5.38 -3.57 2.70
N TRP A 59 4.59 -4.60 2.99
CA TRP A 59 3.51 -5.01 2.09
C TRP A 59 2.47 -3.92 1.87
N TYR A 60 2.14 -3.14 2.90
CA TYR A 60 1.19 -2.03 2.81
C TYR A 60 1.74 -0.90 1.94
N VAL A 61 3.03 -0.58 2.07
CA VAL A 61 3.70 0.36 1.19
C VAL A 61 3.72 -0.13 -0.26
N GLN A 62 4.06 -1.40 -0.50
CA GLN A 62 3.99 -1.96 -1.85
C GLN A 62 2.56 -1.92 -2.39
N PHE A 63 1.57 -2.23 -1.56
CA PHE A 63 0.18 -2.20 -1.94
C PHE A 63 -0.25 -0.81 -2.44
N TYR A 64 0.08 0.26 -1.71
CA TYR A 64 -0.19 1.62 -2.15
C TYR A 64 0.57 1.98 -3.43
N ARG A 65 1.86 1.62 -3.53
CA ARG A 65 2.67 1.91 -4.72
C ARG A 65 2.16 1.19 -5.98
N THR A 66 1.64 -0.02 -5.85
CA THR A 66 1.07 -0.80 -6.96
C THR A 66 -0.34 -0.31 -7.33
N PHE A 67 -1.13 0.15 -6.36
CA PHE A 67 -2.51 0.59 -6.56
C PHE A 67 -2.74 1.98 -5.94
N PRO A 68 -2.17 3.06 -6.49
CA PRO A 68 -2.26 4.40 -5.88
C PRO A 68 -3.65 5.03 -5.97
N ILE A 69 -4.56 4.46 -6.78
CA ILE A 69 -5.93 4.95 -6.95
C ILE A 69 -6.89 4.05 -6.18
N VAL A 70 -7.64 4.62 -5.24
CA VAL A 70 -8.57 3.88 -4.35
C VAL A 70 -9.62 3.09 -5.12
N SER A 71 -10.13 3.61 -6.25
CA SER A 71 -11.14 2.95 -7.08
C SER A 71 -10.64 1.68 -7.78
N ALA A 72 -9.31 1.48 -7.85
CA ALA A 72 -8.73 0.22 -8.32
C ALA A 72 -9.00 -0.93 -7.34
N MET A 73 -9.36 -0.65 -6.08
CA MET A 73 -9.69 -1.67 -5.09
C MET A 73 -11.08 -2.26 -5.34
N ARG A 74 -11.11 -3.51 -5.81
CA ARG A 74 -12.32 -4.31 -5.99
C ARG A 74 -12.83 -4.83 -4.64
N THR A 75 -14.11 -4.59 -4.34
CA THR A 75 -14.77 -4.97 -3.08
C THR A 75 -14.76 -6.49 -2.81
N GLN A 76 -14.70 -7.29 -3.87
CA GLN A 76 -14.66 -8.75 -3.81
C GLN A 76 -13.28 -9.32 -3.46
N PHE A 77 -12.21 -8.52 -3.46
CA PHE A 77 -10.85 -9.01 -3.22
C PHE A 77 -10.46 -8.85 -1.75
N SER A 78 -10.00 -9.95 -1.16
CA SER A 78 -9.38 -9.95 0.17
C SER A 78 -7.89 -9.57 0.10
N TRP A 79 -7.28 -9.30 1.26
CA TRP A 79 -5.85 -8.99 1.35
C TRP A 79 -4.94 -10.05 0.70
N THR A 80 -5.31 -11.34 0.77
CA THR A 80 -4.53 -12.41 0.14
C THR A 80 -4.54 -12.33 -1.39
N HIS A 81 -5.65 -11.90 -2.00
CA HIS A 81 -5.71 -11.65 -3.44
C HIS A 81 -4.75 -10.53 -3.83
N TYR A 82 -4.78 -9.41 -3.10
CA TYR A 82 -3.86 -8.29 -3.36
C TYR A 82 -2.40 -8.66 -3.16
N LYS A 83 -2.04 -9.41 -2.10
CA LYS A 83 -0.65 -9.91 -1.95
C LYS A 83 -0.20 -10.74 -3.14
N THR A 84 -1.09 -11.58 -3.68
CA THR A 84 -0.78 -12.36 -4.88
C THR A 84 -0.52 -11.43 -6.06
N LEU A 85 -1.38 -10.44 -6.29
CA LEU A 85 -1.22 -9.46 -7.37
C LEU A 85 0.07 -8.63 -7.24
N ILE A 86 0.39 -8.15 -6.03
CA ILE A 86 1.62 -7.42 -5.74
C ILE A 86 2.85 -8.31 -6.00
N SER A 87 2.78 -9.60 -5.65
CA SER A 87 3.88 -10.55 -5.83
C SER A 87 4.14 -10.93 -7.29
N LEU A 88 3.15 -10.77 -8.16
CA LEU A 88 3.25 -11.13 -9.58
C LEU A 88 4.02 -10.10 -10.42
N ASP A 89 4.51 -9.02 -9.79
CA ASP A 89 5.52 -8.06 -10.26
C ASP A 89 5.72 -8.00 -11.78
N ASN A 90 4.70 -7.54 -12.50
CA ASN A 90 4.87 -7.04 -13.87
C ASN A 90 4.88 -5.51 -13.80
N LYS A 91 6.06 -4.96 -13.47
CA LYS A 91 6.30 -3.51 -13.33
C LYS A 91 5.86 -2.71 -14.55
N ASP A 92 5.76 -3.35 -15.73
CA ASP A 92 5.33 -2.71 -16.98
C ASP A 92 3.81 -2.51 -17.07
N LYS A 93 3.00 -3.32 -16.37
CA LYS A 93 1.52 -3.18 -16.41
C LYS A 93 0.98 -2.06 -15.53
N CYS A 94 1.64 -1.72 -14.42
CA CYS A 94 1.21 -0.58 -13.58
C CYS A 94 1.41 0.75 -14.30
N ALA A 95 2.49 0.91 -15.08
CA ALA A 95 2.70 2.09 -15.92
C ALA A 95 1.64 2.20 -17.03
N PHE A 96 1.23 1.08 -17.63
CA PHE A 96 0.17 1.02 -18.64
C PHE A 96 -1.19 1.52 -18.09
N TYR A 97 -1.62 1.04 -16.91
CA TYR A 97 -2.89 1.45 -16.30
C TYR A 97 -2.86 2.87 -15.70
N LEU A 98 -1.70 3.37 -15.28
CA LEU A 98 -1.52 4.77 -14.88
C LEU A 98 -1.60 5.72 -16.08
N ALA A 99 -1.05 5.34 -17.24
CA ALA A 99 -1.14 6.12 -18.47
C ALA A 99 -2.59 6.19 -19.00
N GLU A 100 -3.34 5.09 -18.94
CA GLU A 100 -4.77 5.07 -19.30
C GLU A 100 -5.60 6.03 -18.43
N ALA A 101 -5.40 6.02 -17.12
CA ALA A 101 -6.16 6.86 -16.18
C ALA A 101 -5.83 8.36 -16.25
N THR A 102 -4.65 8.73 -16.81
CA THR A 102 -4.26 10.15 -16.98
C THR A 102 -4.74 10.72 -18.32
N THR A 103 -5.08 9.86 -19.29
CA THR A 103 -5.46 10.28 -20.65
C THR A 103 -6.96 10.62 -20.77
N GLU A 104 -7.82 10.11 -19.88
CA GLU A 104 -9.25 10.45 -19.85
C GLU A 104 -9.60 11.74 -19.08
N GLY A 105 -8.61 12.47 -18.55
CA GLY A 105 -8.82 13.69 -17.75
C GLY A 105 -8.54 15.02 -18.48
N SER A 106 -8.32 15.03 -19.80
CA SER A 106 -7.97 16.27 -20.52
C SER A 106 -8.72 16.49 -21.83
N LEU A 107 -9.91 15.90 -21.97
CA LEU A 107 -10.92 16.36 -22.94
C LEU A 107 -12.29 16.26 -22.29
N LEU A 108 -12.64 17.28 -21.52
CA LEU A 108 -13.92 18.00 -21.42
C LEU A 108 -13.79 19.08 -20.33
#